data_AF-A0A1Z9M1T2-F1
#
_entry.id   AF-A0A1Z9M1T2-F1
#
_cell.length_a   1.000
_cell.length_b   1.000
_cell.length_c   1.000
_cell.angle_alpha   90.00
_cell.angle_beta   90.00
_cell.angle_gamma   90.00
#
_symmetry.space_group_name_H-M   'P 1'
#
loop_
_entity.id
_entity.type
_entity.pdbx_description
1 polymer ?
#
loop_
_entity_poly.entity_id
_entity_poly.type
_entity_poly.pdbx_seq_one_letter_code
_entity_poly.pdbx_strand_id
1 'polypeptide(L)'
;MKDGTKIEEEKAVADAHPYGLRPFSRSQYINKFKTLTEGIISQKESKRFLKIVQNLKSLKAKDVKNLNIQVMPKLKKNKSDKTGIF
;
A
#
# COMPACT_ATOMS: atom_id res chain seq x y z
N MET A 1 -23.71 1.83 25.54
CA MET A 1 -24.95 2.28 24.88
C MET A 1 -25.68 3.25 25.81
N LYS A 2 -26.76 3.92 25.38
CA LYS A 2 -27.45 4.93 26.21
C LYS A 2 -28.02 4.36 27.54
N ASP A 3 -28.08 3.04 27.63
CA ASP A 3 -28.50 2.22 28.77
C ASP A 3 -27.32 1.69 29.63
N GLY A 4 -26.08 2.10 29.34
CA GLY A 4 -24.89 1.62 30.07
C GLY A 4 -24.36 0.25 29.65
N THR A 5 -25.00 -0.44 28.69
CA THR A 5 -24.49 -1.73 28.19
C THR A 5 -23.19 -1.54 27.39
N LYS A 6 -22.27 -2.51 27.52
CA LYS A 6 -21.01 -2.59 26.78
C LYS A 6 -21.02 -3.83 25.89
N ILE A 7 -20.51 -3.67 24.67
CA ILE A 7 -20.25 -4.78 23.74
C ILE A 7 -18.74 -4.90 23.66
N GLU A 8 -18.24 -6.09 24.00
CA GLU A 8 -16.82 -6.43 23.97
C GLU A 8 -16.66 -7.68 23.12
N GLU A 9 -15.77 -7.62 22.13
CA GLU A 9 -15.39 -8.76 21.29
C GLU A 9 -13.87 -8.75 21.13
N GLU A 10 -13.26 -9.94 21.11
CA GLU A 10 -11.83 -10.10 20.86
C GLU A 10 -11.56 -11.02 19.68
N LYS A 11 -10.37 -10.86 19.11
CA LYS A 11 -9.87 -11.77 18.08
C LYS A 11 -8.36 -11.87 18.11
N ALA A 12 -7.85 -13.09 18.13
CA ALA A 12 -6.42 -13.36 18.16
C ALA A 12 -5.66 -12.85 16.93
N VAL A 13 -6.28 -12.88 15.74
CA VAL A 13 -5.67 -12.42 14.48
C VAL A 13 -6.67 -11.67 13.60
N ALA A 14 -6.18 -10.72 12.81
CA ALA A 14 -7.00 -10.01 11.83
C ALA A 14 -7.61 -10.97 10.80
N ASP A 15 -8.76 -10.58 10.21
CA ASP A 15 -9.42 -11.38 9.18
C ASP A 15 -8.52 -11.75 8.01
N ALA A 16 -7.73 -10.79 7.54
CA ALA A 16 -6.83 -10.94 6.40
C ALA A 16 -5.61 -11.84 6.67
N HIS A 17 -5.38 -12.25 7.93
CA HIS A 17 -4.26 -13.10 8.31
C HIS A 17 -4.35 -14.48 7.61
N PRO A 18 -3.23 -15.16 7.31
CA PRO A 18 -3.26 -16.52 6.74
C PRO A 18 -4.12 -17.52 7.54
N TYR A 19 -4.18 -17.36 8.87
CA TYR A 19 -5.04 -18.11 9.79
C TYR A 19 -6.29 -17.33 10.24
N GLY A 20 -6.61 -16.22 9.58
CA GLY A 20 -7.81 -15.42 9.86
C GLY A 20 -9.05 -15.99 9.17
N LEU A 21 -10.23 -15.42 9.46
CA LEU A 21 -11.49 -15.91 8.87
C LEU A 21 -11.61 -15.61 7.38
N ARG A 22 -10.91 -14.59 6.87
CA ARG A 22 -10.95 -14.18 5.46
C ARG A 22 -9.54 -13.86 4.94
N PRO A 23 -8.66 -14.88 4.85
CA PRO A 23 -7.26 -14.67 4.48
C PRO A 23 -7.14 -13.94 3.15
N PHE A 24 -6.23 -12.97 3.07
CA PHE A 24 -6.04 -12.21 1.84
C PHE A 24 -5.27 -13.03 0.80
N SER A 25 -5.92 -13.22 -0.35
CA SER A 25 -5.33 -13.67 -1.59
C SER A 25 -4.61 -12.51 -2.33
N ARG A 26 -3.85 -12.85 -3.37
CA ARG A 26 -3.07 -11.89 -4.16
C ARG A 26 -3.92 -10.76 -4.73
N SER A 27 -5.14 -11.06 -5.20
CA SER A 27 -6.05 -10.08 -5.79
C SER A 27 -6.49 -9.02 -4.77
N GLN A 28 -6.73 -9.41 -3.52
CA GLN A 28 -7.07 -8.49 -2.43
C GLN A 28 -5.92 -7.54 -2.11
N TYR A 29 -4.67 -8.02 -2.12
CA TYR A 29 -3.50 -7.14 -1.98
C TYR A 29 -3.34 -6.16 -3.15
N ILE A 30 -3.62 -6.60 -4.38
CA ILE A 30 -3.62 -5.69 -5.55
C ILE A 30 -4.70 -4.63 -5.38
N ASN A 31 -5.90 -5.01 -4.95
CA ASN A 31 -6.99 -4.07 -4.72
C ASN A 31 -6.63 -3.07 -3.62
N LYS A 32 -6.13 -3.55 -2.48
CA LYS A 32 -5.67 -2.70 -1.37
C LYS A 32 -4.63 -1.68 -1.84
N PHE A 33 -3.65 -2.11 -2.66
CA PHE A 33 -2.69 -1.20 -3.25
C PHE A 33 -3.35 -0.13 -4.11
N LYS A 34 -4.27 -0.51 -5.01
CA LYS A 34 -4.98 0.45 -5.86
C LYS A 34 -5.79 1.46 -5.04
N THR A 35 -6.54 1.00 -4.05
CA THR A 35 -7.33 1.85 -3.15
C THR A 35 -6.44 2.81 -2.37
N LEU A 36 -5.35 2.34 -1.77
CA LEU A 36 -4.47 3.18 -0.98
C LEU A 36 -3.67 4.21 -1.79
N THR A 37 -3.49 3.97 -3.09
CA THR A 37 -2.71 4.85 -3.98
C THR A 37 -3.58 5.70 -4.90
N GLU A 38 -4.91 5.56 -4.79
CA GLU A 38 -5.86 6.36 -5.55
C GLU A 38 -5.67 7.86 -5.26
N GLY A 39 -5.61 8.67 -6.32
CA GLY A 39 -5.33 10.10 -6.22
C GLY A 39 -3.90 10.49 -5.84
N ILE A 40 -3.05 9.52 -5.44
CA ILE A 40 -1.64 9.73 -5.09
C ILE A 40 -0.72 9.49 -6.28
N ILE A 41 -1.01 8.45 -7.06
CA ILE A 41 -0.22 8.05 -8.25
C ILE A 41 -1.13 7.98 -9.48
N SER A 42 -0.54 8.12 -10.66
CA SER A 42 -1.31 7.96 -11.90
C SER A 42 -1.73 6.50 -12.12
N GLN A 43 -2.83 6.27 -12.84
CA GLN A 43 -3.24 4.91 -13.22
C GLN A 43 -2.15 4.18 -14.03
N LYS A 44 -1.42 4.91 -14.89
CA LYS A 44 -0.29 4.38 -15.66
C LYS A 44 0.83 3.91 -14.73
N GLU A 45 1.12 4.68 -13.69
CA GLU A 45 2.15 4.36 -12.70
C GLU A 45 1.76 3.14 -11.86
N SER A 46 0.50 3.08 -11.39
CA SER A 46 -0.05 1.92 -10.70
C SER A 46 0.09 0.63 -11.53
N LYS A 47 -0.29 0.67 -12.82
CA LYS A 47 -0.13 -0.46 -13.75
C LYS A 47 1.35 -0.84 -13.96
N ARG A 48 2.23 0.15 -14.16
CA ARG A 48 3.67 -0.05 -14.32
C ARG A 48 4.27 -0.77 -13.11
N PHE A 49 4.02 -0.23 -11.91
CA PHE A 49 4.53 -0.81 -10.66
C PHE A 49 4.03 -2.23 -10.46
N LEU A 50 2.70 -2.46 -10.58
CA LEU A 50 2.11 -3.79 -10.44
C LEU A 50 2.68 -4.81 -11.44
N LYS A 51 2.99 -4.41 -12.67
CA LYS A 51 3.64 -5.28 -13.65
C LYS A 51 5.04 -5.71 -13.19
N ILE A 52 5.82 -4.78 -12.64
CA ILE A 52 7.19 -5.05 -12.21
C ILE A 52 7.22 -5.94 -10.96
N VAL A 53 6.44 -5.61 -9.92
CA VAL A 53 6.45 -6.37 -8.66
C VAL A 53 5.83 -7.77 -8.78
N GLN A 54 5.07 -8.03 -9.84
CA GLN A 54 4.60 -9.38 -10.13
C GLN A 54 5.65 -10.23 -10.86
N ASN A 55 6.67 -9.60 -11.43
CA ASN A 55 7.75 -10.27 -12.18
C ASN A 55 9.09 -10.24 -11.41
N LEU A 56 9.08 -10.15 -10.08
CA LEU A 56 10.30 -9.99 -9.27
C LEU A 56 11.32 -11.11 -9.49
N LYS A 57 10.86 -12.36 -9.66
CA LYS A 57 11.73 -13.53 -9.89
C LYS A 57 12.58 -13.42 -11.15
N SER A 58 12.13 -12.65 -12.15
CA SER A 58 12.82 -12.46 -13.43
C SER A 58 13.31 -11.03 -13.63
N LEU A 59 13.36 -10.23 -12.55
CA LEU A 59 13.78 -8.83 -12.61
C LEU A 59 15.29 -8.72 -12.79
N LYS A 60 15.73 -7.90 -13.75
CA LYS A 60 17.16 -7.63 -13.97
C LYS A 60 17.64 -6.52 -13.04
N ALA A 61 18.93 -6.52 -12.69
CA ALA A 61 19.52 -5.50 -11.81
C ALA A 61 19.26 -4.05 -12.28
N LYS A 62 19.32 -3.80 -13.59
CA LYS A 62 19.03 -2.48 -14.19
C LYS A 62 17.59 -1.99 -13.97
N ASP A 63 16.67 -2.91 -13.70
CA ASP A 63 15.24 -2.64 -13.55
C ASP A 63 14.83 -2.47 -12.08
N VAL A 64 15.73 -2.73 -11.12
CA VAL A 64 15.50 -2.58 -9.67
C VAL A 64 15.12 -1.14 -9.32
N LYS A 65 15.73 -0.14 -9.98
CA LYS A 65 15.39 1.29 -9.79
C LYS A 65 13.91 1.59 -10.04
N ASN A 66 13.25 0.77 -10.86
CA ASN A 66 11.84 0.93 -11.20
C ASN A 66 10.89 0.38 -10.11
N LEU A 67 11.40 -0.21 -9.02
CA LEU A 67 10.58 -0.60 -7.88
C LEU A 67 10.09 0.61 -7.07
N ASN A 68 10.73 1.77 -7.20
CA ASN A 68 10.23 2.99 -6.60
C ASN A 68 9.00 3.50 -7.36
N ILE A 69 7.98 3.93 -6.62
CA ILE A 69 6.75 4.50 -7.16
C ILE A 69 6.90 6.01 -7.28
N GLN A 70 6.43 6.58 -8.38
CA GLN A 70 6.40 8.02 -8.60
C GLN A 70 5.03 8.61 -8.23
N VAL A 71 5.01 9.46 -7.21
CA VAL A 71 3.81 10.23 -6.85
C VAL A 71 3.52 11.33 -7.87
N MET A 72 2.26 11.74 -7.95
CA MET A 72 1.86 12.86 -8.80
C MET A 72 2.64 14.13 -8.46
N PRO A 73 3.02 14.98 -9.45
CA PRO A 73 3.81 16.18 -9.20
C PRO A 73 3.23 17.11 -8.14
N LYS A 74 1.89 17.25 -8.10
CA LYS A 74 1.17 18.06 -7.10
C LYS A 74 1.39 17.62 -5.64
N LEU A 75 1.82 16.38 -5.42
CA LEU A 75 2.11 15.82 -4.09
C LEU A 75 3.60 15.83 -3.76
N LYS A 76 4.48 16.13 -4.71
CA LYS A 76 5.91 16.31 -4.44
C LYS A 76 6.11 17.67 -3.74
N LYS A 77 5.97 17.70 -2.42
CA LYS A 77 6.40 18.84 -1.61
C LYS A 77 7.93 18.82 -1.50
N ASN A 78 8.58 19.60 -2.37
CA ASN A 78 10.02 19.84 -2.31
C ASN A 78 10.35 21.04 -1.42
N LYS A 79 10.00 20.98 -0.14
CA LYS A 79 10.68 21.83 0.85
C LYS A 79 11.28 20.89 1.87
N SER A 80 12.59 20.72 1.81
CA SER A 80 13.31 20.39 3.04
C SER A 80 12.95 21.48 4.04
N ASP A 81 12.56 21.09 5.24
CA ASP A 81 12.48 22.05 6.32
C ASP A 81 13.91 22.59 6.51
N LYS A 82 14.12 23.86 6.15
CA LYS A 82 15.41 24.55 6.35
C LYS A 82 15.76 24.73 7.84
N THR A 83 14.90 24.24 8.73
CA THR A 83 14.98 24.25 10.19
C THR A 83 15.62 22.99 10.77
N GLY A 84 16.14 22.08 9.95
CA GLY A 84 16.95 20.94 10.40
C GLY A 84 18.44 21.09 10.02
N ILE A 85 19.32 20.55 10.87
CA ILE A 85 20.77 20.44 10.62
C ILE A 85 21.17 19.23 9.73
N PHE A 86 20.21 18.60 9.06
CA PHE A 86 20.42 17.49 8.12
C PHE A 86 19.66 17.73 6.81
#